data_AF-A0A0N4VT77-F1
#
_entry.id   AF-A0A0N4VT77-F1
#
_cell.length_a   1.000
_cell.length_b   1.000
_cell.length_c   1.000
_cell.angle_alpha   90.00
_cell.angle_beta   90.00
_cell.angle_gamma   90.00
#
_symmetry.space_group_name_H-M   'P 1'
#
loop_
_entity.id
_entity.type
_entity.pdbx_description
1 polymer ?
#
loop_
_entity_poly.entity_id
_entity_poly.type
_entity_poly.pdbx_seq_one_letter_code
_entity_poly.pdbx_strand_id
1 'polypeptide(L)'
;GTICPSGPSHLYFGRNYPHTFLADSFAHGEADLERLYEEWEKNDPDKEYDDDDEASKKKPKAVDLKGLEGKNPEEILKRTKKGETLMMFVNVRDPQVPSRKDRPYTNKMTELWRVMLLNNHIQSQVFLIDDDRAIFMFPDGSQAFEAKDFLLKQIEVTEVMKRLRFLFGKLFCEEDVLRVCGEPIMEDNGYEAALDQIASLLQRPDQLEKLPEMRKRADRKMAAVEAMLRTGVQSQLEGIRTAIAHLHTAAEDISSIETGIAAIRHRLTPFPQLREKMRELRDANARHGQYAAAMENLKHIFNITKTIQDTKVALDQGKLLVAHKNIMDLELARDELLFEVHKSDSPNKDYEKNLLVTFFIKVDELVTDLSSNMWFVIGRALEMVKGSESGSGPQELVSCIRIVEREERIDNYYLDKKARGSAFMPPGRPRQWRKKAFEVLEKTVWSRVEGNQLEDRSLNKAWLARYLEVCRKVIVDDLQLARAAVPCFPPDYQIYDRFVHMYHNCVCKRLREIAAEQMEKSELV
;
A
#
# COMPACT_ATOMS: atom_id res chain seq x y z
N GLY A 1 -24.28 58.90 -8.51
CA GLY A 1 -22.88 58.61 -8.18
C GLY A 1 -22.85 57.88 -6.85
N THR A 2 -22.49 56.60 -6.89
CA THR A 2 -21.92 55.86 -5.76
C THR A 2 -21.24 54.62 -6.34
N ILE A 3 -19.97 54.46 -6.00
CA ILE A 3 -19.04 53.45 -6.51
C ILE A 3 -19.02 52.30 -5.50
N CYS A 4 -19.18 51.05 -5.98
CA CYS A 4 -18.54 49.86 -5.41
C CYS A 4 -18.25 48.86 -6.56
N PRO A 5 -17.12 48.14 -6.53
CA PRO A 5 -16.52 47.53 -7.71
C PRO A 5 -16.95 46.07 -7.88
N SER A 6 -17.43 45.72 -9.07
CA SER A 6 -17.67 44.34 -9.50
C SER A 6 -16.36 43.74 -10.03
N GLY A 7 -15.77 42.80 -9.30
CA GLY A 7 -14.67 41.97 -9.79
C GLY A 7 -15.15 40.96 -10.84
N PRO A 8 -14.30 40.56 -11.82
CA PRO A 8 -14.67 39.56 -12.81
C PRO A 8 -14.42 38.14 -12.27
N SER A 9 -15.52 37.39 -12.12
CA SER A 9 -15.52 35.95 -11.93
C SER A 9 -15.09 35.23 -13.22
N HIS A 10 -13.84 34.79 -13.29
CA HIS A 10 -13.33 33.90 -14.35
C HIS A 10 -13.72 32.44 -14.04
N LEU A 11 -14.73 31.93 -14.74
CA LEU A 11 -15.01 30.49 -14.84
C LEU A 11 -14.36 29.96 -16.13
N TYR A 12 -13.13 29.48 -16.04
CA TYR A 12 -12.48 28.72 -17.11
C TYR A 12 -12.96 27.26 -17.09
N PHE A 13 -13.68 26.85 -18.13
CA PHE A 13 -13.90 25.44 -18.43
C PHE A 13 -12.57 24.84 -18.95
N GLY A 14 -11.80 24.23 -18.05
CA GLY A 14 -10.52 23.60 -18.34
C GLY A 14 -10.64 22.36 -19.23
N ARG A 15 -9.86 22.33 -20.31
CA ARG A 15 -9.45 21.08 -20.95
C ARG A 15 -8.39 20.45 -20.04
N ASN A 16 -8.63 19.23 -19.56
CA ASN A 16 -7.66 18.43 -18.81
C ASN A 16 -6.46 18.05 -19.70
N TYR A 17 -5.54 19.00 -19.88
CA TYR A 17 -4.12 18.75 -20.14
C TYR A 17 -3.42 18.75 -18.77
N PRO A 18 -2.33 18.00 -18.55
CA PRO A 18 -1.67 17.91 -17.24
C PRO A 18 -1.01 19.22 -16.77
N HIS A 19 -1.23 20.34 -17.46
CA HIS A 19 -0.43 21.55 -17.36
C HIS A 19 -1.08 22.71 -16.58
N THR A 20 -2.30 22.56 -16.03
CA THR A 20 -2.81 23.54 -15.05
C THR A 20 -2.09 23.51 -13.70
N PHE A 21 -1.09 22.64 -13.54
CA PHE A 21 -0.17 22.65 -12.39
C PHE A 21 1.13 23.44 -12.65
N LEU A 22 1.42 23.97 -13.84
CA LEU A 22 2.77 24.46 -14.16
C LEU A 22 2.88 25.90 -14.69
N ALA A 23 1.81 26.69 -14.64
CA ALA A 23 1.83 28.08 -15.10
C ALA A 23 1.49 29.05 -13.96
N ASP A 24 2.45 29.29 -13.05
CA ASP A 24 2.74 30.62 -12.50
C ASP A 24 3.91 30.54 -11.51
N SER A 25 5.08 31.06 -11.91
CA SER A 25 6.07 31.75 -11.06
C SER A 25 7.37 31.99 -11.85
N PHE A 26 7.45 33.17 -12.45
CA PHE A 26 8.66 33.67 -13.09
C PHE A 26 9.68 34.15 -12.03
N ALA A 27 10.95 33.80 -12.27
CA ALA A 27 12.18 34.31 -11.64
C ALA A 27 12.44 33.91 -10.18
N HIS A 28 13.02 32.73 -9.97
CA HIS A 28 13.47 32.25 -8.67
C HIS A 28 14.82 31.53 -8.77
N GLY A 29 15.72 31.80 -7.80
CA GLY A 29 17.03 31.17 -7.71
C GLY A 29 16.98 29.72 -7.22
N GLU A 30 18.12 29.03 -7.26
CA GLU A 30 18.25 27.59 -6.95
C GLU A 30 17.67 27.20 -5.57
N ALA A 31 17.85 28.07 -4.56
CA ALA A 31 17.28 27.87 -3.22
C ALA A 31 15.76 28.09 -3.13
N ASP A 32 15.20 28.96 -3.98
CA ASP A 32 13.76 29.22 -4.05
C ASP A 32 13.03 28.07 -4.78
N LEU A 33 13.70 27.43 -5.74
CA LEU A 33 13.19 26.23 -6.40
C LEU A 33 13.12 25.05 -5.41
N GLU A 34 14.16 24.84 -4.59
CA GLU A 34 14.16 23.79 -3.54
C GLU A 34 13.03 24.00 -2.52
N ARG A 35 12.79 25.26 -2.12
CA ARG A 35 11.72 25.63 -1.17
C ARG A 35 10.32 25.48 -1.77
N LEU A 36 10.14 25.82 -3.04
CA LEU A 36 8.91 25.53 -3.79
C LEU A 36 8.71 24.02 -3.94
N TYR A 37 9.76 23.22 -4.17
CA TYR A 37 9.64 21.76 -4.19
C TYR A 37 9.26 21.17 -2.83
N GLU A 38 9.78 21.71 -1.72
CA GLU A 38 9.36 21.33 -0.36
C GLU A 38 7.91 21.72 -0.07
N GLU A 39 7.45 22.90 -0.51
CA GLU A 39 6.05 23.32 -0.39
C GLU A 39 5.10 22.48 -1.26
N TRP A 40 5.57 21.99 -2.40
CA TRP A 40 4.84 21.06 -3.27
C TRP A 40 4.80 19.63 -2.71
N GLU A 41 5.88 19.15 -2.09
CA GLU A 41 5.87 17.88 -1.34
C GLU A 41 5.00 17.95 -0.07
N LYS A 42 4.89 19.13 0.56
CA LYS A 42 4.03 19.35 1.74
C LYS A 42 2.54 19.45 1.40
N ASN A 43 2.22 19.90 0.19
CA ASN A 43 0.84 20.02 -0.30
C ASN A 43 0.42 18.83 -1.19
N ASP A 44 1.23 17.77 -1.26
CA ASP A 44 0.82 16.48 -1.81
C ASP A 44 -0.25 15.89 -0.88
N PRO A 45 -1.52 15.70 -1.32
CA PRO A 45 -2.59 15.18 -0.47
C PRO A 45 -2.33 13.75 0.05
N ASP A 46 -1.23 13.11 -0.39
CA ASP A 46 -0.81 11.76 0.02
C ASP A 46 0.27 11.73 1.11
N LYS A 47 0.76 12.87 1.63
CA LYS A 47 1.64 12.91 2.83
C LYS A 47 0.85 13.27 4.10
N GLU A 48 0.04 12.33 4.58
CA GLU A 48 -0.43 12.35 5.96
C GLU A 48 0.75 11.98 6.87
N TYR A 49 1.07 12.83 7.84
CA TYR A 49 2.15 12.65 8.81
C TYR A 49 1.98 11.34 9.60
N ASP A 50 2.83 10.35 9.31
CA ASP A 50 3.05 9.17 10.16
C ASP A 50 4.12 9.53 11.20
N ASP A 51 3.67 9.95 12.39
CA ASP A 51 4.42 9.83 13.64
C ASP A 51 3.40 9.63 14.77
N ASP A 52 3.09 8.36 15.05
CA ASP A 52 3.05 7.74 16.39
C ASP A 52 2.18 6.45 16.40
N ASP A 53 2.80 5.36 16.89
CA ASP A 53 2.26 4.06 17.29
C ASP A 53 1.90 3.00 16.21
N GLU A 54 2.96 2.35 15.73
CA GLU A 54 3.01 1.19 14.81
C GLU A 54 2.42 -0.15 15.35
N ALA A 55 1.49 -0.11 16.33
CA ALA A 55 0.86 -1.33 16.88
C ALA A 55 -0.66 -1.45 16.60
N SER A 56 -1.31 -0.43 16.04
CA SER A 56 -2.77 -0.31 16.15
C SER A 56 -3.56 -0.10 14.85
N LYS A 57 -3.02 -0.37 13.66
CA LYS A 57 -3.81 -0.24 12.40
C LYS A 57 -3.40 -1.26 11.31
N LYS A 58 -3.68 -2.56 11.51
CA LYS A 58 -3.83 -3.47 10.35
C LYS A 58 -5.10 -3.06 9.60
N LYS A 59 -4.95 -2.33 8.49
CA LYS A 59 -6.06 -2.07 7.55
C LYS A 59 -6.67 -3.43 7.14
N PRO A 60 -8.00 -3.60 7.13
CA PRO A 60 -8.63 -4.82 6.64
C PRO A 60 -8.25 -5.02 5.18
N LYS A 61 -7.82 -6.23 4.81
CA LYS A 61 -7.57 -6.55 3.40
C LYS A 61 -8.92 -6.49 2.67
N ALA A 62 -8.99 -5.72 1.58
CA ALA A 62 -10.18 -5.68 0.73
C ALA A 62 -10.42 -7.07 0.14
N VAL A 63 -11.56 -7.68 0.49
CA VAL A 63 -12.01 -8.93 -0.11
C VAL A 63 -12.65 -8.58 -1.45
N ASP A 64 -12.14 -9.15 -2.54
CA ASP A 64 -12.71 -8.95 -3.88
C ASP A 64 -14.08 -9.66 -3.96
N LEU A 65 -15.16 -8.87 -3.99
CA LEU A 65 -16.54 -9.36 -3.91
C LEU A 65 -17.13 -9.75 -5.28
N LYS A 66 -16.33 -9.74 -6.36
CA LYS A 66 -16.81 -10.13 -7.70
C LYS A 66 -17.19 -11.62 -7.74
N GLY A 67 -18.47 -11.91 -8.01
CA GLY A 67 -19.00 -13.27 -8.16
C GLY A 67 -19.69 -13.89 -6.94
N LEU A 68 -20.18 -13.05 -6.01
CA LEU A 68 -20.95 -13.45 -4.81
C LEU A 68 -22.48 -13.37 -4.98
N GLU A 69 -22.97 -13.08 -6.18
CA GLU A 69 -24.41 -13.07 -6.47
C GLU A 69 -24.98 -14.50 -6.37
N GLY A 70 -25.90 -14.73 -5.42
CA GLY A 70 -26.70 -15.95 -5.33
C GLY A 70 -26.13 -17.10 -4.47
N LYS A 71 -25.12 -16.88 -3.63
CA LYS A 71 -24.57 -17.91 -2.73
C LYS A 71 -25.14 -17.82 -1.30
N ASN A 72 -25.18 -18.97 -0.61
CA ASN A 72 -25.63 -19.10 0.78
C ASN A 72 -24.81 -18.16 1.70
N PRO A 73 -25.44 -17.35 2.59
CA PRO A 73 -24.76 -16.41 3.51
C PRO A 73 -23.53 -16.97 4.22
N GLU A 74 -23.55 -18.25 4.61
CA GLU A 74 -22.43 -18.91 5.28
C GLU A 74 -21.18 -19.06 4.40
N GLU A 75 -21.33 -19.33 3.10
CA GLU A 75 -20.19 -19.43 2.18
C GLU A 75 -19.52 -18.08 1.95
N ILE A 76 -20.31 -17.01 1.96
CA ILE A 76 -19.83 -15.63 1.82
C ILE A 76 -18.94 -15.30 3.02
N LEU A 77 -19.45 -15.54 4.23
CA LEU A 77 -18.71 -15.33 5.48
C LEU A 77 -17.44 -16.18 5.57
N LYS A 78 -17.50 -17.46 5.16
CA LYS A 78 -16.33 -18.35 5.13
C LYS A 78 -15.23 -17.82 4.22
N ARG A 79 -15.59 -17.26 3.05
CA ARG A 79 -14.63 -16.64 2.12
C ARG A 79 -14.06 -15.32 2.65
N THR A 80 -14.89 -14.49 3.27
CA THR A 80 -14.46 -13.22 3.87
C THR A 80 -13.48 -13.43 5.02
N LYS A 81 -13.61 -14.53 5.78
CA LYS A 81 -12.74 -14.86 6.92
C LYS A 81 -11.51 -15.69 6.58
N LYS A 82 -11.28 -15.97 5.29
CA LYS A 82 -10.09 -16.71 4.85
C LYS A 82 -8.82 -15.88 5.07
N GLY A 83 -7.90 -16.40 5.87
CA GLY A 83 -6.64 -15.72 6.24
C GLY A 83 -6.77 -14.61 7.30
N GLU A 84 -7.97 -14.41 7.87
CA GLU A 84 -8.17 -13.59 9.08
C GLU A 84 -8.25 -14.49 10.31
N THR A 85 -7.65 -14.07 11.43
CA THR A 85 -7.76 -14.81 12.69
C THR A 85 -9.19 -14.70 13.25
N LEU A 86 -9.79 -15.83 13.60
CA LEU A 86 -11.14 -15.90 14.16
C LEU A 86 -11.13 -16.58 15.53
N MET A 87 -11.83 -16.00 16.50
CA MET A 87 -12.03 -16.56 17.84
C MET A 87 -13.45 -17.12 18.00
N MET A 88 -13.53 -18.35 18.48
CA MET A 88 -14.77 -19.05 18.77
C MET A 88 -14.80 -19.42 20.25
N PHE A 89 -15.85 -19.03 20.94
CA PHE A 89 -16.11 -19.40 22.33
C PHE A 89 -16.96 -20.66 22.36
N VAL A 90 -16.54 -21.64 23.16
CA VAL A 90 -17.21 -22.93 23.30
C VAL A 90 -17.46 -23.16 24.78
N ASN A 91 -18.72 -23.37 25.15
CA ASN A 91 -19.10 -23.80 26.48
C ASN A 91 -19.18 -25.32 26.51
N VAL A 92 -18.52 -25.93 27.50
CA VAL A 92 -18.37 -27.38 27.63
C VAL A 92 -18.86 -27.83 28.99
N ARG A 93 -19.75 -28.82 29.00
CA ARG A 93 -20.27 -29.42 30.22
C ARG A 93 -20.21 -30.93 30.15
N ASP A 94 -20.02 -31.57 31.29
CA ASP A 94 -20.10 -33.03 31.38
C ASP A 94 -21.57 -33.48 31.25
N PRO A 95 -21.93 -34.32 30.26
CA PRO A 95 -23.29 -34.84 30.11
C PRO A 95 -23.77 -35.62 31.34
N GLN A 96 -22.86 -36.20 32.13
CA GLN A 96 -23.21 -36.95 33.34
C GLN A 96 -23.49 -36.04 34.54
N VAL A 97 -22.92 -34.82 34.55
CA VAL A 97 -23.15 -33.82 35.60
C VAL A 97 -23.27 -32.41 34.99
N PRO A 98 -24.35 -32.11 34.24
CA PRO A 98 -24.46 -30.87 33.44
C PRO A 98 -24.52 -29.58 34.25
N SER A 99 -24.71 -29.69 35.57
CA SER A 99 -24.76 -28.57 36.52
C SER A 99 -23.39 -28.18 37.07
N ARG A 100 -22.39 -29.06 36.99
CA ARG A 100 -21.05 -28.84 37.54
C ARG A 100 -20.11 -28.33 36.46
N LYS A 101 -19.55 -27.14 36.68
CA LYS A 101 -18.41 -26.64 35.91
C LYS A 101 -17.14 -27.34 36.40
N ASP A 102 -16.40 -27.97 35.51
CA ASP A 102 -15.22 -28.74 35.86
C ASP A 102 -14.08 -28.41 34.90
N ARG A 103 -13.16 -27.55 35.36
CA ARG A 103 -12.03 -27.07 34.56
C ARG A 103 -11.12 -28.20 34.08
N PRO A 104 -10.72 -29.21 34.89
CA PRO A 104 -10.03 -30.40 34.41
C PRO A 104 -10.76 -31.13 33.28
N TYR A 105 -12.08 -31.29 33.39
CA TYR A 105 -12.90 -31.93 32.37
C TYR A 105 -12.93 -31.11 31.07
N THR A 106 -13.21 -29.80 31.17
CA THR A 106 -13.22 -28.88 30.03
C THR A 106 -11.85 -28.84 29.35
N ASN A 107 -10.75 -28.85 30.11
CA ASN A 107 -9.39 -28.94 29.55
C ASN A 107 -9.20 -30.25 28.78
N LYS A 108 -9.60 -31.38 29.36
CA LYS A 108 -9.48 -32.71 28.73
C LYS A 108 -10.26 -32.78 27.42
N MET A 109 -11.51 -32.32 27.40
CA MET A 109 -12.36 -32.36 26.21
C MET A 109 -11.88 -31.40 25.12
N THR A 110 -11.53 -30.17 25.50
CA THR A 110 -11.11 -29.16 24.52
C THR A 110 -9.75 -29.49 23.90
N GLU A 111 -8.84 -30.10 24.66
CA GLU A 111 -7.58 -30.62 24.15
C GLU A 111 -7.78 -31.84 23.23
N LEU A 112 -8.71 -32.74 23.56
CA LEU A 112 -9.09 -33.85 22.70
C LEU A 112 -9.63 -33.34 21.35
N TRP A 113 -10.54 -32.37 21.37
CA TRP A 113 -11.08 -31.77 20.15
C TRP A 113 -10.02 -31.02 19.36
N ARG A 114 -9.07 -30.35 20.02
CA ARG A 114 -7.94 -29.73 19.33
C ARG A 114 -7.14 -30.76 18.54
N VAL A 115 -6.88 -31.93 19.10
CA VAL A 115 -6.18 -33.03 18.41
C VAL A 115 -7.03 -33.60 17.27
N MET A 116 -8.34 -33.77 17.48
CA MET A 116 -9.26 -34.25 16.43
C MET A 116 -9.39 -33.27 15.26
N LEU A 117 -9.43 -31.97 15.53
CA LEU A 117 -9.42 -30.91 14.51
C LEU A 117 -8.07 -30.90 13.77
N LEU A 118 -6.96 -31.07 14.48
CA LEU A 118 -5.63 -31.14 13.85
C LEU A 118 -5.51 -32.33 12.88
N ASN A 119 -6.08 -33.49 13.24
CA ASN A 119 -6.12 -34.66 12.36
C ASN A 119 -6.93 -34.43 11.07
N ASN A 120 -7.90 -33.51 11.11
CA ASN A 120 -8.65 -33.05 9.93
C ASN A 120 -8.03 -31.82 9.27
N HIS A 121 -6.75 -31.54 9.52
CA HIS A 121 -6.00 -30.39 9.00
C HIS A 121 -6.58 -29.01 9.38
N ILE A 122 -7.36 -28.93 10.45
CA ILE A 122 -7.88 -27.68 11.02
C ILE A 122 -6.95 -27.25 12.16
N GLN A 123 -6.26 -26.13 11.99
CA GLN A 123 -5.33 -25.61 12.99
C GLN A 123 -6.05 -24.68 13.97
N SER A 124 -6.01 -25.02 15.25
CA SER A 124 -6.61 -24.19 16.31
C SER A 124 -5.76 -24.19 17.57
N GLN A 125 -5.75 -23.04 18.27
CA GLN A 125 -5.16 -22.90 19.60
C GLN A 125 -6.29 -22.75 20.61
N VAL A 126 -6.19 -23.47 21.75
CA VAL A 126 -7.24 -23.51 22.77
C VAL A 126 -6.80 -22.78 24.02
N PHE A 127 -7.64 -21.90 24.55
CA PHE A 127 -7.42 -21.20 25.81
C PHE A 127 -8.64 -21.34 26.72
N LEU A 128 -8.43 -21.79 27.96
CA LEU A 128 -9.50 -21.87 28.97
C LEU A 128 -9.71 -20.49 29.61
N ILE A 129 -10.90 -19.93 29.47
CA ILE A 129 -11.28 -18.68 30.12
C ILE A 129 -11.86 -18.95 31.50
N ASP A 130 -12.72 -19.95 31.60
CA ASP A 130 -13.50 -20.27 32.80
C ASP A 130 -13.59 -21.80 32.97
N ASP A 131 -14.20 -22.25 34.05
CA ASP A 131 -14.30 -23.67 34.41
C ASP A 131 -15.13 -24.50 33.42
N ASP A 132 -16.01 -23.86 32.64
CA ASP A 132 -16.83 -24.48 31.57
C ASP A 132 -16.67 -23.80 30.21
N ARG A 133 -15.65 -22.95 30.02
CA ARG A 133 -15.52 -22.13 28.80
C ARG A 133 -14.11 -22.09 28.21
N ALA A 134 -14.02 -22.37 26.92
CA ALA A 134 -12.79 -22.32 26.14
C ALA A 134 -12.90 -21.41 24.90
N ILE A 135 -11.79 -20.83 24.49
CA ILE A 135 -11.61 -20.13 23.22
C ILE A 135 -10.85 -21.05 22.27
N PHE A 136 -11.40 -21.30 21.11
CA PHE A 136 -10.67 -21.80 19.96
C PHE A 136 -10.29 -20.62 19.06
N MET A 137 -8.98 -20.40 18.91
CA MET A 137 -8.41 -19.39 18.04
C MET A 137 -7.89 -20.05 16.76
N PHE A 138 -8.45 -19.64 15.64
CA PHE A 138 -8.09 -20.14 14.30
C PHE A 138 -7.26 -19.09 13.57
N PRO A 139 -6.00 -19.38 13.19
CA PRO A 139 -5.21 -18.48 12.36
C PRO A 139 -5.88 -18.17 11.01
N ASP A 140 -6.59 -19.15 10.45
CA ASP A 140 -7.44 -19.01 9.26
C ASP A 140 -8.92 -19.19 9.63
N GLY A 141 -9.67 -18.09 9.65
CA GLY A 141 -11.06 -18.03 10.06
C GLY A 141 -12.03 -18.78 9.14
N SER A 142 -11.62 -19.14 7.92
CA SER A 142 -12.42 -20.01 7.06
C SER A 142 -12.57 -21.44 7.62
N GLN A 143 -11.57 -21.92 8.36
CA GLN A 143 -11.60 -23.25 8.99
C GLN A 143 -12.52 -23.31 10.22
N ALA A 144 -12.84 -22.16 10.81
CA ALA A 144 -13.71 -22.09 11.99
C ALA A 144 -15.17 -22.50 11.69
N PHE A 145 -15.58 -22.55 10.42
CA PHE A 145 -16.91 -23.02 10.04
C PHE A 145 -17.00 -24.55 10.14
N GLU A 146 -16.03 -25.27 9.58
CA GLU A 146 -15.96 -26.73 9.70
C GLU A 146 -15.73 -27.17 11.16
N ALA A 147 -14.93 -26.40 11.91
CA ALA A 147 -14.76 -26.64 13.34
C ALA A 147 -16.06 -26.43 14.13
N LYS A 148 -16.88 -25.42 13.79
CA LYS A 148 -18.19 -25.19 14.41
C LYS A 148 -19.08 -26.43 14.22
N ASP A 149 -19.18 -26.94 13.00
CA ASP A 149 -20.03 -28.09 12.67
C ASP A 149 -19.58 -29.37 13.39
N PHE A 150 -18.27 -29.53 13.59
CA PHE A 150 -17.72 -30.63 14.36
C PHE A 150 -18.05 -30.49 15.86
N LEU A 151 -17.88 -29.30 16.42
CA LEU A 151 -18.10 -29.03 17.85
C LEU A 151 -19.57 -29.11 18.24
N LEU A 152 -20.48 -28.64 17.38
CA LEU A 152 -21.93 -28.74 17.62
C LEU A 152 -22.46 -30.19 17.62
N LYS A 153 -21.70 -31.14 17.07
CA LYS A 153 -22.05 -32.57 17.12
C LYS A 153 -21.65 -33.24 18.43
N GLN A 154 -20.79 -32.60 19.23
CA GLN A 154 -20.33 -33.14 20.51
C GLN A 154 -21.43 -32.96 21.55
N ILE A 155 -21.73 -34.01 22.31
CA ILE A 155 -22.78 -33.99 23.33
C ILE A 155 -22.41 -33.11 24.53
N GLU A 156 -21.11 -32.87 24.71
CA GLU A 156 -20.52 -32.08 25.78
C GLU A 156 -20.57 -30.57 25.49
N VAL A 157 -20.88 -30.15 24.25
CA VAL A 157 -20.93 -28.73 23.87
C VAL A 157 -22.33 -28.18 24.05
N THR A 158 -22.47 -27.15 24.88
CA THR A 158 -23.77 -26.51 25.16
C THR A 158 -24.00 -25.24 24.36
N GLU A 159 -22.94 -24.49 24.02
CA GLU A 159 -23.05 -23.22 23.29
C GLU A 159 -21.76 -22.96 22.49
N VAL A 160 -21.90 -22.45 21.27
CA VAL A 160 -20.78 -22.00 20.43
C VAL A 160 -21.05 -20.57 19.94
N MET A 161 -20.18 -19.62 20.29
CA MET A 161 -20.33 -18.20 19.91
C MET A 161 -19.10 -17.72 19.13
N LYS A 162 -19.29 -17.16 17.94
CA LYS A 162 -18.21 -16.55 17.14
C LYS A 162 -18.10 -15.06 17.48
N ARG A 163 -16.90 -14.55 17.78
CA ARG A 163 -16.72 -13.09 17.97
C ARG A 163 -16.60 -12.40 16.61
N LEU A 164 -17.61 -11.64 16.18
CA LEU A 164 -17.45 -10.69 15.08
C LEU A 164 -16.81 -9.40 15.60
N ARG A 165 -15.64 -9.04 15.05
CA ARG A 165 -15.11 -7.67 15.12
C ARG A 165 -15.80 -6.83 14.05
N PHE A 166 -16.19 -5.62 14.45
CA PHE A 166 -16.73 -4.54 13.63
C PHE A 166 -15.91 -4.32 12.35
N LEU A 167 -16.56 -4.43 11.21
CA LEU A 167 -16.12 -3.86 9.95
C LEU A 167 -17.35 -3.46 9.14
N PHE A 168 -17.49 -2.16 8.89
CA PHE A 168 -18.53 -1.51 8.07
C PHE A 168 -19.99 -1.81 8.44
N GLY A 169 -20.48 -1.15 9.50
CA GLY A 169 -21.83 -0.55 9.53
C GLY A 169 -23.08 -1.41 9.24
N LYS A 170 -22.99 -2.74 9.18
CA LYS A 170 -24.15 -3.64 9.06
C LYS A 170 -24.04 -4.79 10.04
N LEU A 171 -24.98 -4.85 10.98
CA LEU A 171 -25.19 -6.00 11.87
C LEU A 171 -25.80 -7.13 11.05
N PHE A 172 -25.09 -8.25 10.91
CA PHE A 172 -25.70 -9.55 10.61
C PHE A 172 -25.43 -10.43 11.83
N CYS A 173 -26.44 -10.56 12.68
CA CYS A 173 -26.50 -11.57 13.73
C CYS A 173 -27.29 -12.73 13.14
N GLU A 174 -26.61 -13.81 12.73
CA GLU A 174 -27.26 -15.07 12.42
C GLU A 174 -27.22 -15.90 13.72
N GLU A 175 -28.25 -15.73 14.54
CA GLU A 175 -28.50 -16.57 15.72
C GLU A 175 -29.14 -17.88 15.28
N ASP A 176 -28.31 -18.89 14.95
CA ASP A 176 -28.77 -20.27 14.92
C ASP A 176 -28.74 -20.85 16.33
N VAL A 177 -29.78 -20.57 17.12
CA VAL A 177 -30.08 -21.30 18.36
C VAL A 177 -30.98 -22.48 17.98
N LEU A 178 -30.39 -23.64 17.74
CA LEU A 178 -31.15 -24.90 17.57
C LEU A 178 -30.52 -26.04 18.36
N ARG A 179 -30.92 -26.12 19.64
CA ARG A 179 -31.47 -27.36 20.22
C ARG A 179 -32.29 -27.02 21.46
N VAL A 180 -33.58 -26.75 21.23
CA VAL A 180 -34.62 -26.96 22.24
C VAL A 180 -34.98 -28.44 22.16
N CYS A 181 -34.29 -29.28 22.94
CA CYS A 181 -34.98 -30.42 23.54
C CYS A 181 -35.56 -29.90 24.84
N GLY A 182 -36.67 -29.16 24.70
CA GLY A 182 -37.53 -28.81 25.79
C GLY A 182 -38.25 -30.07 26.25
N GLU A 183 -37.64 -30.76 27.21
CA GLU A 183 -38.42 -31.18 28.36
C GLU A 183 -38.32 -30.04 29.39
N PRO A 184 -39.43 -29.64 30.04
CA PRO A 184 -39.45 -28.48 30.92
C PRO A 184 -38.68 -28.84 32.19
N ILE A 185 -37.40 -28.49 32.22
CA ILE A 185 -36.57 -28.71 33.40
C ILE A 185 -35.92 -27.39 33.82
N MET A 186 -36.71 -26.49 34.43
CA MET A 186 -36.18 -25.19 34.87
C MET A 186 -36.76 -24.73 36.22
N GLU A 187 -37.08 -25.66 37.12
CA GLU A 187 -37.10 -25.37 38.57
C GLU A 187 -36.47 -26.55 39.34
N ASP A 188 -36.84 -27.79 38.98
CA ASP A 188 -36.40 -28.98 39.72
C ASP A 188 -34.89 -29.30 39.58
N ASN A 189 -34.27 -29.25 38.39
CA ASN A 189 -32.82 -29.53 38.27
C ASN A 189 -31.92 -28.43 38.84
N GLY A 190 -32.40 -27.18 38.85
CA GLY A 190 -31.69 -26.08 39.49
C GLY A 190 -31.70 -26.23 41.01
N TYR A 191 -32.84 -26.71 41.54
CA TYR A 191 -33.00 -27.03 42.95
C TYR A 191 -32.17 -28.24 43.35
N GLU A 192 -32.21 -29.35 42.58
CA GLU A 192 -31.39 -30.53 42.82
C GLU A 192 -29.88 -30.24 42.74
N ALA A 193 -29.43 -29.47 41.75
CA ALA A 193 -28.03 -29.06 41.65
C ALA A 193 -27.60 -28.12 42.79
N ALA A 194 -28.49 -27.21 43.22
CA ALA A 194 -28.23 -26.35 44.37
C ALA A 194 -28.23 -27.15 45.68
N LEU A 195 -29.10 -28.16 45.81
CA LEU A 195 -29.13 -29.09 46.94
C LEU A 195 -27.85 -29.92 47.00
N ASP A 196 -27.39 -30.50 45.90
CA ASP A 196 -26.14 -31.24 45.82
C ASP A 196 -24.93 -30.33 46.16
N GLN A 197 -24.95 -29.09 45.68
CA GLN A 197 -23.91 -28.11 45.99
C GLN A 197 -23.94 -27.74 47.49
N ILE A 198 -25.10 -27.49 48.08
CA ILE A 198 -25.25 -27.18 49.51
C ILE A 198 -24.88 -28.40 50.37
N ALA A 199 -25.31 -29.60 49.98
CA ALA A 199 -25.00 -30.86 50.65
C ALA A 199 -23.49 -31.15 50.62
N SER A 200 -22.81 -30.84 49.52
CA SER A 200 -21.34 -30.95 49.42
C SER A 200 -20.60 -29.98 50.36
N LEU A 201 -21.22 -28.83 50.69
CA LEU A 201 -20.63 -27.78 51.51
C LEU A 201 -20.90 -27.94 53.02
N LEU A 202 -21.94 -28.70 53.41
CA LEU A 202 -22.38 -28.89 54.81
C LEU A 202 -22.32 -30.37 55.23
N GLN A 203 -21.12 -30.94 55.25
CA GLN A 203 -20.91 -32.36 55.57
C GLN A 203 -20.83 -32.65 57.08
N ARG A 204 -20.57 -31.63 57.92
CA ARG A 204 -20.43 -31.77 59.38
C ARG A 204 -21.24 -30.73 60.17
N PRO A 205 -21.71 -31.04 61.40
CA PRO A 205 -22.63 -30.16 62.16
C PRO A 205 -22.04 -28.79 62.53
N ASP A 206 -20.72 -28.71 62.73
CA ASP A 206 -19.96 -27.48 63.02
C ASP A 206 -19.93 -26.49 61.85
N GLN A 207 -20.22 -26.95 60.62
CA GLN A 207 -20.22 -26.11 59.42
C GLN A 207 -21.50 -25.28 59.27
N LEU A 208 -22.58 -25.61 60.01
CA LEU A 208 -23.82 -24.83 60.04
C LEU A 208 -23.63 -23.43 60.66
N GLU A 209 -22.64 -23.23 61.53
CA GLU A 209 -22.33 -21.91 62.09
C GLU A 209 -21.88 -20.91 61.01
N LYS A 210 -21.35 -21.40 59.88
CA LYS A 210 -20.89 -20.58 58.73
C LYS A 210 -21.96 -20.35 57.66
N LEU A 211 -23.15 -20.91 57.82
CA LEU A 211 -24.30 -20.71 56.93
C LEU A 211 -24.66 -19.23 56.68
N PRO A 212 -24.67 -18.32 57.68
CA PRO A 212 -24.95 -16.89 57.43
C PRO A 212 -23.90 -16.23 56.53
N GLU A 213 -22.62 -16.63 56.63
CA GLU A 213 -21.56 -16.12 55.74
C GLU A 213 -21.70 -16.66 54.32
N MET A 214 -22.03 -17.94 54.16
CA MET A 214 -22.29 -18.56 52.86
C MET A 214 -23.51 -17.96 52.15
N ARG A 215 -24.60 -17.72 52.90
CA ARG A 215 -25.79 -17.03 52.38
C ARG A 215 -25.45 -15.62 51.92
N LYS A 216 -24.72 -14.84 52.73
CA LYS A 216 -24.26 -13.50 52.36
C LYS A 216 -23.36 -13.52 51.11
N ARG A 217 -22.57 -14.57 50.91
CA ARG A 217 -21.75 -14.76 49.69
C ARG A 217 -22.61 -15.11 48.48
N ALA A 218 -23.64 -15.94 48.64
CA ALA A 218 -24.60 -16.25 47.58
C ALA A 218 -25.42 -15.02 47.17
N ASP A 219 -25.93 -14.26 48.15
CA ASP A 219 -26.67 -13.01 47.91
C ASP A 219 -25.82 -11.99 47.15
N ARG A 220 -24.53 -11.88 47.49
CA ARG A 220 -23.57 -11.04 46.73
C ARG A 220 -23.36 -11.51 45.30
N LYS A 221 -23.26 -12.82 45.06
CA LYS A 221 -23.12 -13.37 43.70
C LYS A 221 -24.39 -13.14 42.88
N MET A 222 -25.56 -13.34 43.48
CA MET A 222 -26.85 -13.08 42.85
C MET A 222 -26.99 -11.61 42.47
N ALA A 223 -26.72 -10.69 43.41
CA ALA A 223 -26.75 -9.26 43.15
C ALA A 223 -25.73 -8.83 42.07
N ALA A 224 -24.54 -9.44 42.04
CA ALA A 224 -23.54 -9.17 41.00
C ALA A 224 -23.99 -9.66 39.61
N VAL A 225 -24.59 -10.85 39.52
CA VAL A 225 -25.15 -11.39 38.28
C VAL A 225 -26.33 -10.55 37.81
N GLU A 226 -27.23 -10.16 38.71
CA GLU A 226 -28.38 -9.32 38.39
C GLU A 226 -27.96 -7.93 37.90
N ALA A 227 -26.97 -7.32 38.54
CA ALA A 227 -26.37 -6.06 38.08
C ALA A 227 -25.71 -6.22 36.70
N MET A 228 -24.95 -7.30 36.48
CA MET A 228 -24.32 -7.60 35.20
C MET A 228 -25.35 -7.81 34.09
N LEU A 229 -26.41 -8.59 34.35
CA LEU A 229 -27.51 -8.82 33.42
C LEU A 229 -28.23 -7.51 33.10
N ARG A 230 -28.55 -6.70 34.10
CA ARG A 230 -29.19 -5.40 33.90
C ARG A 230 -28.36 -4.49 33.00
N THR A 231 -27.05 -4.39 33.27
CA THR A 231 -26.14 -3.58 32.43
C THR A 231 -25.98 -4.15 31.03
N GLY A 232 -25.88 -5.48 30.89
CA GLY A 232 -25.78 -6.17 29.61
C GLY A 232 -27.02 -5.97 28.75
N VAL A 233 -28.21 -6.19 29.32
CA VAL A 233 -29.50 -5.99 28.65
C VAL A 233 -29.68 -4.52 28.26
N GLN A 234 -29.35 -3.59 29.16
CA GLN A 234 -29.43 -2.16 28.85
C GLN A 234 -28.49 -1.76 27.71
N SER A 235 -27.25 -2.28 27.70
CA SER A 235 -26.30 -2.02 26.61
C SER A 235 -26.75 -2.61 25.28
N GLN A 236 -27.37 -3.80 25.28
CA GLN A 236 -27.89 -4.40 24.06
C GLN A 236 -29.11 -3.66 23.52
N LEU A 237 -30.04 -3.25 24.39
CA LEU A 237 -31.20 -2.46 24.00
C LEU A 237 -30.79 -1.09 23.44
N GLU A 238 -29.78 -0.44 24.02
CA GLU A 238 -29.25 0.81 23.49
C GLU A 238 -28.53 0.60 22.14
N GLY A 239 -27.79 -0.50 22.00
CA GLY A 239 -27.20 -0.92 20.71
C GLY A 239 -28.24 -1.16 19.62
N ILE A 240 -29.36 -1.82 19.95
CA ILE A 240 -30.47 -2.04 19.02
C ILE A 240 -31.15 -0.72 18.67
N ARG A 241 -31.41 0.13 19.67
CA ARG A 241 -32.06 1.44 19.47
C ARG A 241 -31.24 2.34 18.56
N THR A 242 -29.94 2.43 18.81
CA THR A 242 -29.00 3.19 17.97
C THR A 242 -28.89 2.62 16.56
N ALA A 243 -28.85 1.29 16.41
CA ALA A 243 -28.85 0.65 15.10
C ALA A 243 -30.13 0.96 14.30
N ILE A 244 -31.31 0.91 14.93
CA ILE A 244 -32.59 1.25 14.28
C ILE A 244 -32.61 2.73 13.87
N ALA A 245 -32.15 3.63 14.74
CA ALA A 245 -32.05 5.05 14.41
C ALA A 245 -31.14 5.28 13.20
N HIS A 246 -29.97 4.64 13.15
CA HIS A 246 -29.06 4.73 12.02
C HIS A 246 -29.65 4.18 10.73
N LEU A 247 -30.43 3.09 10.80
CA LEU A 247 -31.11 2.54 9.62
C LEU A 247 -32.16 3.50 9.06
N HIS A 248 -32.91 4.18 9.94
CA HIS A 248 -33.86 5.20 9.52
C HIS A 248 -33.15 6.39 8.85
N THR A 249 -32.12 6.94 9.48
CA THR A 249 -31.35 8.06 8.89
C THR A 249 -30.71 7.66 7.56
N ALA A 250 -30.15 6.47 7.45
CA ALA A 250 -29.56 5.98 6.19
C ALA A 250 -30.61 5.85 5.07
N ALA A 251 -31.84 5.43 5.40
CA ALA A 251 -32.93 5.36 4.42
C ALA A 251 -33.37 6.76 3.95
N GLU A 252 -33.45 7.72 4.87
CA GLU A 252 -33.74 9.13 4.54
C GLU A 252 -32.65 9.75 3.67
N ASP A 253 -31.37 9.51 4.00
CA ASP A 253 -30.22 9.97 3.24
C ASP A 253 -30.23 9.39 1.80
N ILE A 254 -30.51 8.10 1.65
CA ILE A 254 -30.62 7.47 0.32
C ILE A 254 -31.73 8.12 -0.49
N SER A 255 -32.91 8.35 0.09
CA SER A 255 -34.02 9.00 -0.60
C SER A 255 -33.68 10.44 -1.01
N SER A 256 -32.99 11.18 -0.14
CA SER A 256 -32.49 12.52 -0.43
C SER A 256 -31.49 12.51 -1.59
N ILE A 257 -30.53 11.57 -1.59
CA ILE A 257 -29.55 11.41 -2.67
C ILE A 257 -30.24 11.04 -3.99
N GLU A 258 -31.19 10.11 -4.00
CA GLU A 258 -31.94 9.74 -5.20
C GLU A 258 -32.69 10.94 -5.79
N THR A 259 -33.34 11.74 -4.94
CA THR A 259 -34.04 12.96 -5.33
C THR A 259 -33.06 14.00 -5.87
N GLY A 260 -31.90 14.16 -5.22
CA GLY A 260 -30.82 15.04 -5.67
C GLY A 260 -30.26 14.64 -7.04
N ILE A 261 -30.01 13.35 -7.26
CA ILE A 261 -29.53 12.80 -8.53
C ILE A 261 -30.58 13.01 -9.63
N ALA A 262 -31.87 12.78 -9.34
CA ALA A 262 -32.94 13.04 -10.28
C ALA A 262 -33.02 14.53 -10.67
N ALA A 263 -32.90 15.43 -9.69
CA ALA A 263 -32.86 16.87 -9.92
C ALA A 263 -31.65 17.30 -10.76
N ILE A 264 -30.46 16.74 -10.50
CA ILE A 264 -29.25 16.99 -11.30
C ILE A 264 -29.45 16.52 -12.74
N ARG A 265 -29.95 15.30 -12.96
CA ARG A 265 -30.23 14.78 -14.31
C ARG A 265 -31.21 15.67 -15.08
N HIS A 266 -32.27 16.10 -14.41
CA HIS A 266 -33.24 17.03 -15.01
C HIS A 266 -32.57 18.37 -15.39
N ARG A 267 -31.78 18.96 -14.49
CA ARG A 267 -31.04 20.22 -14.77
C ARG A 267 -30.00 20.08 -15.89
N LEU A 268 -29.43 18.89 -16.09
CA LEU A 268 -28.46 18.60 -17.16
C LEU A 268 -29.12 18.27 -18.50
N THR A 269 -30.43 18.00 -18.53
CA THR A 269 -31.18 17.67 -19.77
C THR A 269 -31.05 18.73 -20.88
N PRO A 270 -31.00 20.06 -20.59
CA PRO A 270 -30.80 21.10 -21.59
C PRO A 270 -29.33 21.27 -22.06
N PHE A 271 -28.36 20.66 -21.36
CA PHE A 271 -26.93 20.88 -21.62
C PHE A 271 -26.47 20.51 -23.05
N PRO A 272 -27.01 19.46 -23.71
CA PRO A 272 -26.70 19.19 -25.12
C PRO A 272 -27.12 20.32 -26.06
N GLN A 273 -28.26 20.97 -25.82
CA GLN A 273 -28.70 22.11 -26.63
C GLN A 273 -27.83 23.35 -26.38
N LEU A 274 -27.39 23.57 -25.14
CA LEU A 274 -26.43 24.61 -24.82
C LEU A 274 -25.07 24.35 -25.48
N ARG A 275 -24.62 23.09 -25.54
CA ARG A 275 -23.39 22.68 -26.24
C ARG A 275 -23.43 23.01 -27.72
N GLU A 276 -24.58 22.88 -28.38
CA GLU A 276 -24.77 23.29 -29.77
C GLU A 276 -24.81 24.82 -29.92
N LYS A 277 -25.53 25.54 -29.04
CA LYS A 277 -25.54 27.02 -29.06
C LYS A 277 -24.15 27.63 -28.84
N MET A 278 -23.33 27.01 -27.99
CA MET A 278 -21.97 27.45 -27.68
C MET A 278 -20.92 26.87 -28.64
N ARG A 279 -21.33 26.25 -29.76
CA ARG A 279 -20.40 25.63 -30.72
C ARG A 279 -19.42 26.65 -31.30
N GLU A 280 -19.92 27.78 -31.78
CA GLU A 280 -19.07 28.83 -32.36
C GLU A 280 -18.07 29.39 -31.35
N LEU A 281 -18.51 29.63 -30.11
CA LEU A 281 -17.62 30.08 -29.03
C LEU A 281 -16.58 29.02 -28.67
N ARG A 282 -16.96 27.74 -28.65
CA ARG A 282 -16.02 26.64 -28.39
C ARG A 282 -14.99 26.52 -29.50
N ASP A 283 -15.41 26.68 -30.76
CA ASP A 283 -14.53 26.60 -31.91
C ASP A 283 -13.62 27.85 -31.99
N ALA A 284 -14.11 29.03 -31.61
CA ALA A 284 -13.31 30.24 -31.43
C ALA A 284 -12.31 30.10 -30.27
N ASN A 285 -12.72 29.53 -29.13
CA ASN A 285 -11.85 29.27 -27.99
C ASN A 285 -10.80 28.20 -28.31
N ALA A 286 -11.16 27.18 -29.11
CA ALA A 286 -10.21 26.19 -29.60
C ALA A 286 -9.13 26.83 -30.47
N ARG A 287 -9.52 27.73 -31.39
CA ARG A 287 -8.58 28.51 -32.21
C ARG A 287 -7.72 29.44 -31.36
N HIS A 288 -8.29 30.15 -30.39
CA HIS A 288 -7.52 30.98 -29.47
C HIS A 288 -6.54 30.16 -28.64
N GLY A 289 -6.94 29.00 -28.15
CA GLY A 289 -6.04 28.07 -27.45
C GLY A 289 -4.90 27.58 -28.35
N GLN A 290 -5.17 27.32 -29.63
CA GLN A 290 -4.13 26.98 -30.61
C GLN A 290 -3.17 28.14 -30.84
N TYR A 291 -3.66 29.38 -30.97
CA TYR A 291 -2.80 30.55 -31.11
C TYR A 291 -1.99 30.85 -29.84
N ALA A 292 -2.57 30.68 -28.66
CA ALA A 292 -1.87 30.83 -27.40
C ALA A 292 -0.73 29.82 -27.27
N ALA A 293 -1.00 28.52 -27.56
CA ALA A 293 0.03 27.49 -27.59
C ALA A 293 1.11 27.78 -28.64
N ALA A 294 0.73 28.27 -29.83
CA ALA A 294 1.69 28.68 -30.84
C ALA A 294 2.56 29.87 -30.38
N MET A 295 1.98 30.86 -29.72
CA MET A 295 2.70 32.02 -29.17
C MET A 295 3.66 31.64 -28.03
N GLU A 296 3.29 30.66 -27.21
CA GLU A 296 4.17 30.10 -26.18
C GLU A 296 5.34 29.33 -26.80
N ASN A 297 5.05 28.45 -27.76
CA ASN A 297 6.06 27.71 -28.51
C ASN A 297 7.04 28.62 -29.28
N LEU A 298 6.57 29.75 -29.82
CA LEU A 298 7.41 30.77 -30.46
C LEU A 298 8.54 31.27 -29.54
N LYS A 299 8.27 31.45 -28.23
CA LYS A 299 9.31 31.87 -27.27
C LYS A 299 10.45 30.85 -27.20
N HIS A 300 10.13 29.57 -27.20
CA HIS A 300 11.12 28.50 -27.16
C HIS A 300 11.87 28.37 -28.49
N ILE A 301 11.21 28.57 -29.63
CA ILE A 301 11.85 28.58 -30.95
C ILE A 301 12.86 29.73 -31.08
N PHE A 302 12.52 30.95 -30.63
CA PHE A 302 13.44 32.09 -30.71
C PHE A 302 14.60 32.00 -29.73
N ASN A 303 14.37 31.43 -28.54
CA ASN A 303 15.39 31.32 -27.50
C ASN A 303 16.13 29.97 -27.50
N ILE A 304 15.91 29.10 -28.49
CA ILE A 304 16.45 27.74 -28.49
C ILE A 304 17.97 27.73 -28.37
N THR A 305 18.69 28.53 -29.17
CA THR A 305 20.16 28.56 -29.17
C THR A 305 20.72 29.05 -27.84
N LYS A 306 20.06 30.05 -27.24
CA LYS A 306 20.44 30.57 -25.92
C LYS A 306 20.19 29.52 -24.83
N THR A 307 19.00 28.91 -24.83
CA THR A 307 18.62 27.89 -23.85
C THR A 307 19.55 26.68 -23.96
N ILE A 308 19.93 26.27 -25.17
CA ILE A 308 20.94 25.21 -25.39
C ILE A 308 22.28 25.61 -24.75
N GLN A 309 22.76 26.84 -25.00
CA GLN A 309 24.02 27.31 -24.44
C GLN A 309 23.99 27.37 -22.91
N ASP A 310 22.92 27.94 -22.33
CA ASP A 310 22.72 28.04 -20.89
C ASP A 310 22.63 26.64 -20.25
N THR A 311 22.03 25.67 -20.95
CA THR A 311 21.97 24.26 -20.53
C THR A 311 23.35 23.61 -20.53
N LYS A 312 24.17 23.84 -21.56
CA LYS A 312 25.55 23.33 -21.59
C LYS A 312 26.38 23.87 -20.42
N VAL A 313 26.28 25.18 -20.16
CA VAL A 313 26.94 25.81 -19.00
C VAL A 313 26.45 25.20 -17.68
N ALA A 314 25.15 24.94 -17.53
CA ALA A 314 24.61 24.29 -16.34
C ALA A 314 25.10 22.84 -16.18
N LEU A 315 25.24 22.09 -17.27
CA LEU A 315 25.82 20.75 -17.27
C LEU A 315 27.29 20.76 -16.86
N ASP A 316 28.08 21.70 -17.40
CA ASP A 316 29.50 21.88 -17.05
C ASP A 316 29.69 22.25 -15.57
N GLN A 317 28.72 22.96 -14.98
CA GLN A 317 28.70 23.34 -13.56
C GLN A 317 28.16 22.25 -12.64
N GLY A 318 27.72 21.10 -13.16
CA GLY A 318 27.10 20.03 -12.36
C GLY A 318 25.67 20.35 -11.87
N LYS A 319 25.04 21.41 -12.38
CA LYS A 319 23.67 21.83 -12.01
C LYS A 319 22.62 21.02 -12.79
N LEU A 320 22.56 19.72 -12.51
CA LEU A 320 21.80 18.75 -13.29
C LEU A 320 20.28 19.03 -13.32
N LEU A 321 19.70 19.54 -12.24
CA LEU A 321 18.26 19.85 -12.19
C LEU A 321 17.88 21.02 -13.09
N VAL A 322 18.71 22.07 -13.14
CA VAL A 322 18.49 23.22 -14.03
C VAL A 322 18.65 22.79 -15.47
N ALA A 323 19.69 22.01 -15.77
CA ALA A 323 19.89 21.46 -17.10
C ALA A 323 18.71 20.57 -17.54
N HIS A 324 18.23 19.69 -16.66
CA HIS A 324 17.06 18.85 -16.91
C HIS A 324 15.79 19.66 -17.17
N LYS A 325 15.53 20.71 -16.38
CA LYS A 325 14.40 21.62 -16.62
C LYS A 325 14.44 22.25 -18.01
N ASN A 326 15.58 22.83 -18.39
CA ASN A 326 15.72 23.46 -19.70
C ASN A 326 15.54 22.44 -20.84
N ILE A 327 16.07 21.22 -20.69
CA ILE A 327 15.88 20.13 -21.66
C ILE A 327 14.39 19.80 -21.75
N MET A 328 13.70 19.65 -20.61
CA MET A 328 12.27 19.35 -20.57
C MET A 328 11.43 20.42 -21.27
N ASP A 329 11.74 21.71 -21.07
CA ASP A 329 11.05 22.83 -21.74
C ASP A 329 11.25 22.77 -23.26
N LEU A 330 12.46 22.42 -23.74
CA LEU A 330 12.76 22.25 -25.16
C LEU A 330 12.11 21.00 -25.76
N GLU A 331 12.11 19.88 -25.03
CA GLU A 331 11.42 18.64 -25.44
C GLU A 331 9.91 18.86 -25.50
N LEU A 332 9.33 19.59 -24.54
CA LEU A 332 7.91 19.94 -24.53
C LEU A 332 7.54 20.72 -25.79
N ALA A 333 8.30 21.77 -26.11
CA ALA A 333 8.06 22.57 -27.32
C ALA A 333 8.17 21.73 -28.59
N ARG A 334 9.17 20.84 -28.68
CA ARG A 334 9.30 19.88 -29.79
C ARG A 334 8.07 18.97 -29.88
N ASP A 335 7.69 18.36 -28.77
CA ASP A 335 6.67 17.31 -28.72
C ASP A 335 5.27 17.89 -28.96
N GLU A 336 4.98 19.12 -28.53
CA GLU A 336 3.75 19.85 -28.85
C GLU A 336 3.63 20.13 -30.35
N LEU A 337 4.70 20.64 -30.97
CA LEU A 337 4.73 20.86 -32.42
C LEU A 337 4.56 19.56 -33.20
N LEU A 338 5.25 18.49 -32.76
CA LEU A 338 5.08 17.15 -33.34
C LEU A 338 3.67 16.60 -33.15
N PHE A 339 3.02 16.89 -32.04
CA PHE A 339 1.64 16.46 -31.79
C PHE A 339 0.64 17.20 -32.66
N GLU A 340 0.81 18.51 -32.90
CA GLU A 340 -0.03 19.27 -33.82
C GLU A 340 0.15 18.80 -35.27
N VAL A 341 1.38 18.54 -35.70
CA VAL A 341 1.64 17.87 -37.00
C VAL A 341 1.02 16.47 -37.03
N HIS A 342 1.04 15.73 -35.92
CA HIS A 342 0.40 14.41 -35.84
C HIS A 342 -1.13 14.48 -35.95
N LYS A 343 -1.78 15.54 -35.47
CA LYS A 343 -3.22 15.74 -35.62
C LYS A 343 -3.61 16.26 -37.01
N SER A 344 -2.69 16.93 -37.70
CA SER A 344 -2.98 17.46 -39.02
C SER A 344 -3.13 16.33 -40.05
N ASP A 345 -4.07 16.50 -40.98
CA ASP A 345 -4.25 15.65 -42.15
C ASP A 345 -3.43 16.19 -43.36
N SER A 346 -2.30 16.86 -43.07
CA SER A 346 -1.43 17.41 -44.12
C SER A 346 -0.83 16.28 -44.97
N PRO A 347 -0.81 16.39 -46.31
CA PRO A 347 -0.11 15.43 -47.17
C PRO A 347 1.42 15.47 -46.96
N ASN A 348 1.95 16.54 -46.37
CA ASN A 348 3.39 16.74 -46.11
C ASN A 348 3.80 16.37 -44.67
N LYS A 349 2.95 15.65 -43.94
CA LYS A 349 3.13 15.33 -42.51
C LYS A 349 4.49 14.73 -42.18
N ASP A 350 4.98 13.80 -42.99
CA ASP A 350 6.29 13.16 -42.77
C ASP A 350 7.45 14.13 -43.00
N TYR A 351 7.32 15.03 -43.98
CA TYR A 351 8.31 16.08 -44.23
C TYR A 351 8.35 17.10 -43.07
N GLU A 352 7.19 17.59 -42.63
CA GLU A 352 7.06 18.51 -41.49
C GLU A 352 7.61 17.90 -40.20
N LYS A 353 7.31 16.62 -39.96
CA LYS A 353 7.85 15.85 -38.85
C LYS A 353 9.38 15.78 -38.89
N ASN A 354 9.95 15.42 -40.04
CA ASN A 354 11.40 15.31 -40.20
C ASN A 354 12.10 16.66 -40.05
N LEU A 355 11.49 17.75 -40.53
CA LEU A 355 11.99 19.11 -40.36
C LEU A 355 12.08 19.48 -38.86
N LEU A 356 11.04 19.19 -38.08
CA LEU A 356 11.02 19.44 -36.64
C LEU A 356 12.06 18.60 -35.90
N VAL A 357 12.16 17.30 -36.20
CA VAL A 357 13.18 16.42 -35.61
C VAL A 357 14.59 16.95 -35.90
N THR A 358 14.83 17.41 -37.12
CA THR A 358 16.14 17.97 -37.51
C THR A 358 16.41 19.30 -36.79
N PHE A 359 15.40 20.16 -36.62
CA PHE A 359 15.55 21.44 -35.92
C PHE A 359 15.94 21.25 -34.44
N PHE A 360 15.34 20.26 -33.78
CA PHE A 360 15.58 19.97 -32.35
C PHE A 360 16.71 18.95 -32.09
N ILE A 361 17.50 18.56 -33.11
CA ILE A 361 18.53 17.51 -32.96
C ILE A 361 19.55 17.78 -31.83
N LYS A 362 19.87 19.06 -31.58
CA LYS A 362 20.78 19.46 -30.49
C LYS A 362 20.21 19.20 -29.10
N VAL A 363 18.89 19.05 -28.97
CA VAL A 363 18.27 18.65 -27.69
C VAL A 363 18.62 17.21 -27.36
N ASP A 364 18.72 16.33 -28.35
CA ASP A 364 19.11 14.93 -28.14
C ASP A 364 20.59 14.81 -27.71
N GLU A 365 21.46 15.72 -28.19
CA GLU A 365 22.84 15.87 -27.68
C GLU A 365 22.82 16.24 -26.19
N LEU A 366 22.04 17.26 -25.79
CA LEU A 366 21.94 17.69 -24.38
C LEU A 366 21.40 16.59 -23.47
N VAL A 367 20.43 15.82 -23.94
CA VAL A 367 19.91 14.65 -23.21
C VAL A 367 21.01 13.60 -23.02
N THR A 368 21.83 13.39 -24.05
CA THR A 368 22.96 12.43 -23.99
C THR A 368 24.00 12.90 -22.97
N ASP A 369 24.36 14.20 -23.00
CA ASP A 369 25.29 14.82 -22.06
C ASP A 369 24.77 14.75 -20.61
N LEU A 370 23.50 15.13 -20.39
CA LEU A 370 22.83 15.01 -19.09
C LEU A 370 22.88 13.57 -18.57
N SER A 371 22.47 12.62 -19.41
CA SER A 371 22.43 11.21 -18.99
C SER A 371 23.82 10.67 -18.66
N SER A 372 24.86 11.08 -19.42
CA SER A 372 26.24 10.68 -19.15
C SER A 372 26.72 11.18 -17.80
N ASN A 373 26.44 12.46 -17.48
CA ASN A 373 26.74 13.04 -16.16
C ASN A 373 25.99 12.31 -15.05
N MET A 374 24.70 11.99 -15.26
CA MET A 374 23.91 11.23 -14.29
C MET A 374 24.46 9.81 -14.06
N TRP A 375 24.83 9.08 -15.11
CA TRP A 375 25.38 7.73 -14.98
C TRP A 375 26.73 7.73 -14.29
N PHE A 376 27.53 8.78 -14.48
CA PHE A 376 28.77 8.96 -13.72
C PHE A 376 28.53 9.11 -12.22
N VAL A 377 27.55 9.94 -11.82
CA VAL A 377 27.19 10.15 -10.41
C VAL A 377 26.56 8.89 -9.81
N ILE A 378 25.55 8.30 -10.48
CA ILE A 378 24.88 7.08 -10.02
C ILE A 378 25.86 5.91 -9.94
N GLY A 379 26.75 5.77 -10.93
CA GLY A 379 27.78 4.74 -10.94
C GLY A 379 28.78 4.85 -9.78
N ARG A 380 28.84 6.00 -9.09
CA ARG A 380 29.68 6.26 -7.91
C ARG A 380 28.84 6.43 -6.64
N ALA A 381 27.61 5.91 -6.61
CA ALA A 381 26.67 6.15 -5.52
C ALA A 381 27.24 5.85 -4.12
N LEU A 382 28.06 4.80 -3.97
CA LEU A 382 28.67 4.42 -2.69
C LEU A 382 29.73 5.44 -2.25
N GLU A 383 30.51 5.97 -3.20
CA GLU A 383 31.50 7.03 -2.97
C GLU A 383 30.83 8.37 -2.66
N MET A 384 29.73 8.70 -3.34
CA MET A 384 28.99 9.95 -3.13
C MET A 384 28.48 10.07 -1.69
N VAL A 385 28.10 8.95 -1.07
CA VAL A 385 27.55 8.88 0.29
C VAL A 385 28.63 8.97 1.38
N LYS A 386 29.86 8.56 1.07
CA LYS A 386 31.00 8.65 1.99
C LYS A 386 31.42 10.11 2.29
N GLY A 387 30.93 11.05 1.48
CA GLY A 387 31.29 12.46 1.50
C GLY A 387 32.54 12.72 0.66
N SER A 388 32.44 13.67 -0.28
CA SER A 388 33.60 14.31 -0.90
C SER A 388 34.13 15.41 0.03
N GLU A 389 35.33 15.94 -0.24
CA GLU A 389 35.89 17.13 0.47
C GLU A 389 34.93 18.35 0.45
N SER A 390 33.94 18.36 -0.46
CA SER A 390 32.95 19.42 -0.65
C SER A 390 31.58 19.15 0.02
N GLY A 391 31.33 17.96 0.56
CA GLY A 391 30.07 17.62 1.26
C GLY A 391 28.79 17.54 0.40
N SER A 392 28.84 17.86 -0.90
CA SER A 392 27.67 17.89 -1.81
C SER A 392 27.28 16.53 -2.41
N GLY A 393 28.08 15.49 -2.19
CA GLY A 393 27.94 14.20 -2.86
C GLY A 393 26.55 13.54 -2.75
N PRO A 394 25.97 13.41 -1.53
CA PRO A 394 24.64 12.84 -1.37
C PRO A 394 23.55 13.65 -2.10
N GLN A 395 23.66 14.98 -2.13
CA GLN A 395 22.70 15.86 -2.79
C GLN A 395 22.74 15.72 -4.32
N GLU A 396 23.93 15.57 -4.90
CA GLU A 396 24.09 15.31 -6.33
C GLU A 396 23.47 13.96 -6.72
N LEU A 397 23.68 12.92 -5.90
CA LEU A 397 23.05 11.61 -6.10
C LEU A 397 21.52 11.71 -6.04
N VAL A 398 20.98 12.38 -5.01
CA VAL A 398 19.53 12.62 -4.89
C VAL A 398 18.99 13.37 -6.11
N SER A 399 19.74 14.36 -6.61
CA SER A 399 19.36 15.12 -7.82
C SER A 399 19.25 14.20 -9.04
N CYS A 400 20.22 13.29 -9.25
CA CYS A 400 20.13 12.30 -10.33
C CYS A 400 18.91 11.37 -10.16
N ILE A 401 18.66 10.86 -8.96
CA ILE A 401 17.54 9.95 -8.70
C ILE A 401 16.18 10.66 -8.87
N ARG A 402 16.07 11.92 -8.47
CA ARG A 402 14.89 12.77 -8.73
C ARG A 402 14.63 12.93 -10.23
N ILE A 403 15.67 13.13 -11.03
CA ILE A 403 15.53 13.21 -12.50
C ILE A 403 15.03 11.87 -13.05
N VAL A 404 15.60 10.74 -12.60
CA VAL A 404 15.14 9.40 -13.00
C VAL A 404 13.64 9.22 -12.73
N GLU A 405 13.17 9.55 -11.52
CA GLU A 405 11.76 9.44 -11.16
C GLU A 405 10.85 10.37 -11.96
N ARG A 406 11.34 11.56 -12.30
CA ARG A 406 10.61 12.49 -13.16
C ARG A 406 10.44 11.93 -14.57
N GLU A 407 11.50 11.36 -15.13
CA GLU A 407 11.50 10.76 -16.46
C GLU A 407 10.59 9.53 -16.55
N GLU A 408 10.56 8.68 -15.51
CA GLU A 408 9.62 7.55 -15.43
C GLU A 408 8.16 8.02 -15.36
N ARG A 409 7.86 9.11 -14.63
CA ARG A 409 6.50 9.68 -14.62
C ARG A 409 6.06 10.15 -16.00
N ILE A 410 6.96 10.77 -16.77
CA ILE A 410 6.68 11.20 -18.15
C ILE A 410 6.44 9.98 -19.05
N ASP A 411 7.27 8.93 -18.94
CA ASP A 411 7.09 7.69 -19.70
C ASP A 411 5.73 7.03 -19.39
N ASN A 412 5.39 6.91 -18.10
CA ASN A 412 4.11 6.32 -17.65
C ASN A 412 2.91 7.10 -18.17
N TYR A 413 2.97 8.43 -18.19
CA TYR A 413 1.90 9.27 -18.74
C TYR A 413 1.61 8.96 -20.22
N TYR A 414 2.65 8.83 -21.03
CA TYR A 414 2.46 8.51 -22.45
C TYR A 414 2.06 7.04 -22.67
N LEU A 415 2.55 6.11 -21.85
CA LEU A 415 2.12 4.71 -21.89
C LEU A 415 0.63 4.55 -21.55
N ASP A 416 0.13 5.26 -20.53
CA ASP A 416 -1.29 5.29 -20.17
C ASP A 416 -2.13 5.93 -21.30
N LYS A 417 -1.67 7.04 -21.88
CA LYS A 417 -2.34 7.63 -23.07
C LYS A 417 -2.41 6.67 -24.25
N LYS A 418 -1.34 5.92 -24.50
CA LYS A 418 -1.31 4.89 -25.54
C LYS A 418 -2.28 3.76 -25.24
N ALA A 419 -2.36 3.31 -23.98
CA ALA A 419 -3.31 2.29 -23.53
C ALA A 419 -4.78 2.77 -23.68
N ARG A 420 -5.04 4.07 -23.52
CA ARG A 420 -6.35 4.71 -23.76
C ARG A 420 -6.65 5.00 -25.23
N GLY A 421 -5.80 4.57 -26.17
CA GLY A 421 -6.03 4.65 -27.61
C GLY A 421 -5.39 5.85 -28.32
N SER A 422 -4.49 6.59 -27.69
CA SER A 422 -3.71 7.63 -28.38
C SER A 422 -2.61 7.01 -29.23
N ALA A 423 -2.52 7.38 -30.51
CA ALA A 423 -1.49 6.90 -31.43
C ALA A 423 -0.17 7.69 -31.36
N PHE A 424 -0.18 8.86 -30.71
CA PHE A 424 1.00 9.73 -30.64
C PHE A 424 1.94 9.32 -29.51
N MET A 425 3.22 9.22 -29.84
CA MET A 425 4.32 8.96 -28.91
C MET A 425 5.49 9.87 -29.31
N PRO A 426 5.98 10.75 -28.43
CA PRO A 426 7.20 11.50 -28.71
C PRO A 426 8.39 10.64 -29.09
N PRO A 427 9.32 11.17 -29.90
CA PRO A 427 10.54 10.47 -30.26
C PRO A 427 11.39 10.17 -29.02
N GLY A 428 11.99 8.97 -28.98
CA GLY A 428 12.88 8.57 -27.88
C GLY A 428 12.19 8.08 -26.60
N ARG A 429 10.85 8.00 -26.58
CA ARG A 429 10.05 7.51 -25.44
C ARG A 429 9.51 6.09 -25.72
N PRO A 430 9.39 5.22 -24.69
CA PRO A 430 9.82 5.41 -23.31
C PRO A 430 11.35 5.32 -23.16
N ARG A 431 11.91 6.09 -22.23
CA ARG A 431 13.35 6.15 -21.95
C ARG A 431 13.81 5.07 -20.97
N GLN A 432 12.95 4.67 -20.03
CA GLN A 432 13.22 3.64 -19.00
C GLN A 432 14.50 3.91 -18.18
N TRP A 433 14.67 5.15 -17.71
CA TRP A 433 15.87 5.56 -16.99
C TRP A 433 16.03 4.89 -15.63
N ARG A 434 14.95 4.45 -14.98
CA ARG A 434 15.03 3.65 -13.76
C ARG A 434 15.72 2.32 -14.00
N LYS A 435 15.35 1.64 -15.10
CA LYS A 435 16.01 0.39 -15.50
C LYS A 435 17.50 0.61 -15.77
N LYS A 436 17.84 1.66 -16.54
CA LYS A 436 19.24 2.02 -16.84
C LYS A 436 20.04 2.37 -15.58
N ALA A 437 19.45 3.09 -14.63
CA ALA A 437 20.09 3.44 -13.37
C ALA A 437 20.52 2.18 -12.60
N PHE A 438 19.65 1.17 -12.51
CA PHE A 438 19.99 -0.10 -11.88
C PHE A 438 21.03 -0.90 -12.66
N GLU A 439 20.98 -0.89 -13.99
CA GLU A 439 22.02 -1.51 -14.83
C GLU A 439 23.40 -0.85 -14.61
N VAL A 440 23.44 0.48 -14.43
CA VAL A 440 24.67 1.21 -14.12
C VAL A 440 25.23 0.79 -12.75
N LEU A 441 24.37 0.72 -11.73
CA LEU A 441 24.77 0.25 -10.40
C LEU A 441 25.30 -1.19 -10.43
N GLU A 442 24.61 -2.09 -11.13
CA GLU A 442 25.04 -3.49 -11.27
C GLU A 442 26.38 -3.60 -12.01
N LYS A 443 26.60 -2.78 -13.05
CA LYS A 443 27.90 -2.71 -13.74
C LYS A 443 29.02 -2.24 -12.82
N THR A 444 28.78 -1.22 -11.99
CA THR A 444 29.78 -0.78 -11.00
C THR A 444 30.12 -1.90 -10.02
N VAL A 445 29.10 -2.59 -9.50
CA VAL A 445 29.28 -3.73 -8.59
C VAL A 445 30.08 -4.85 -9.26
N TRP A 446 29.77 -5.17 -10.51
CA TRP A 446 30.54 -6.13 -11.31
C TRP A 446 32.01 -5.72 -11.46
N SER A 447 32.28 -4.48 -11.89
CA SER A 447 33.64 -3.97 -12.05
C SER A 447 34.44 -3.98 -10.74
N ARG A 448 33.77 -3.78 -9.58
CA ARG A 448 34.40 -3.92 -8.26
C ARG A 448 34.75 -5.37 -7.94
N VAL A 449 33.83 -6.32 -8.17
CA VAL A 449 34.07 -7.75 -7.93
C VAL A 449 35.17 -8.30 -8.83
N GLU A 450 35.18 -7.91 -10.11
CA GLU A 450 36.20 -8.32 -11.09
C GLU A 450 37.56 -7.65 -10.79
N GLY A 451 37.56 -6.34 -10.52
CA GLY A 451 38.77 -5.56 -10.28
C GLY A 451 39.53 -5.91 -8.99
N ASN A 452 38.91 -6.67 -8.08
CA ASN A 452 39.57 -7.17 -6.86
C ASN A 452 40.54 -8.34 -7.11
N GLN A 453 40.54 -8.94 -8.31
CA GLN A 453 41.51 -9.97 -8.67
C GLN A 453 42.86 -9.34 -9.03
N LEU A 454 43.73 -9.20 -8.03
CA LEU A 454 45.07 -8.63 -8.18
C LEU A 454 46.15 -9.67 -8.51
N GLU A 455 45.90 -10.94 -8.17
CA GLU A 455 46.83 -12.04 -8.30
C GLU A 455 46.18 -13.17 -9.12
N ASP A 456 46.99 -13.79 -10.00
CA ASP A 456 46.60 -14.98 -10.75
C ASP A 456 47.40 -16.21 -10.27
N ARG A 457 47.02 -17.40 -10.76
CA ARG A 457 47.67 -18.68 -10.46
C ARG A 457 49.20 -18.68 -10.68
N SER A 458 49.69 -17.90 -11.64
CA SER A 458 51.14 -17.78 -11.93
C SER A 458 51.90 -17.02 -10.84
N LEU A 459 51.24 -16.09 -10.14
CA LEU A 459 51.84 -15.24 -9.13
C LEU A 459 51.76 -15.88 -7.74
N ASN A 460 50.63 -16.55 -7.43
CA ASN A 460 50.41 -17.12 -6.12
C ASN A 460 49.53 -18.38 -6.18
N LYS A 461 49.97 -19.46 -5.53
CA LYS A 461 49.17 -20.70 -5.44
C LYS A 461 47.88 -20.53 -4.64
N ALA A 462 47.83 -19.54 -3.73
CA ALA A 462 46.65 -19.22 -2.93
C ALA A 462 45.87 -18.00 -3.47
N TRP A 463 46.01 -17.68 -4.77
CA TRP A 463 45.38 -16.51 -5.40
C TRP A 463 43.86 -16.48 -5.17
N LEU A 464 43.17 -17.61 -5.32
CA LEU A 464 41.71 -17.69 -5.17
C LEU A 464 41.25 -17.39 -3.74
N ALA A 465 41.90 -17.98 -2.73
CA ALA A 465 41.59 -17.71 -1.33
C ALA A 465 41.81 -16.24 -0.96
N ARG A 466 42.88 -15.63 -1.48
CA ARG A 466 43.18 -14.21 -1.27
C ARG A 466 42.18 -13.31 -1.98
N TYR A 467 41.82 -13.63 -3.23
CA TYR A 467 40.78 -12.95 -3.98
C TYR A 467 39.44 -12.94 -3.22
N LEU A 468 39.00 -14.11 -2.74
CA LEU A 468 37.76 -14.23 -1.96
C LEU A 468 37.82 -13.45 -0.65
N GLU A 469 38.97 -13.41 0.03
CA GLU A 469 39.14 -12.61 1.24
C GLU A 469 39.10 -11.09 0.95
N VAL A 470 39.67 -10.64 -0.17
CA VAL A 470 39.56 -9.24 -0.62
C VAL A 470 38.11 -8.92 -0.97
N CYS A 471 37.43 -9.77 -1.75
CA CYS A 471 36.01 -9.63 -2.05
C CYS A 471 35.17 -9.55 -0.78
N ARG A 472 35.40 -10.44 0.20
CA ARG A 472 34.68 -10.43 1.47
C ARG A 472 34.80 -9.09 2.18
N LYS A 473 36.02 -8.52 2.27
CA LYS A 473 36.25 -7.22 2.90
C LYS A 473 35.56 -6.08 2.15
N VAL A 474 35.80 -5.98 0.84
CA VAL A 474 35.23 -4.91 -0.01
C VAL A 474 33.70 -4.95 0.00
N ILE A 475 33.10 -6.13 -0.10
CA ILE A 475 31.64 -6.28 -0.08
C ILE A 475 31.07 -5.83 1.27
N VAL A 476 31.70 -6.19 2.40
CA VAL A 476 31.22 -5.76 3.72
C VAL A 476 31.31 -4.25 3.87
N ASP A 477 32.41 -3.64 3.43
CA ASP A 477 32.58 -2.18 3.47
C ASP A 477 31.57 -1.48 2.56
N ASP A 478 31.36 -1.99 1.34
CA ASP A 478 30.39 -1.45 0.38
C ASP A 478 28.94 -1.59 0.86
N LEU A 479 28.60 -2.69 1.53
CA LEU A 479 27.26 -2.85 2.11
C LEU A 479 27.01 -1.90 3.29
N GLN A 480 28.04 -1.53 4.05
CA GLN A 480 27.92 -0.46 5.05
C GLN A 480 27.64 0.89 4.36
N LEU A 481 28.32 1.19 3.25
CA LEU A 481 28.06 2.39 2.46
C LEU A 481 26.66 2.35 1.82
N ALA A 482 26.21 1.20 1.32
CA ALA A 482 24.88 1.01 0.77
C ALA A 482 23.79 1.28 1.81
N ARG A 483 24.03 0.93 3.08
CA ARG A 483 23.13 1.27 4.19
C ARG A 483 23.06 2.78 4.42
N ALA A 484 24.20 3.47 4.36
CA ALA A 484 24.24 4.93 4.43
C ALA A 484 23.61 5.59 3.20
N ALA A 485 23.56 4.90 2.06
CA ALA A 485 22.97 5.40 0.82
C ALA A 485 21.44 5.37 0.81
N VAL A 486 20.80 4.58 1.69
CA VAL A 486 19.34 4.38 1.73
C VAL A 486 18.54 5.69 1.67
N PRO A 487 18.87 6.76 2.42
CA PRO A 487 18.13 8.02 2.37
C PRO A 487 18.20 8.75 1.02
N CYS A 488 19.18 8.43 0.16
CA CYS A 488 19.36 9.08 -1.13
C CYS A 488 18.44 8.50 -2.22
N PHE A 489 17.75 7.39 -1.95
CA PHE A 489 16.89 6.68 -2.89
C PHE A 489 15.44 6.62 -2.37
N PRO A 490 14.46 6.55 -3.29
CA PRO A 490 13.07 6.24 -2.94
C PRO A 490 12.94 4.95 -2.12
N PRO A 491 12.04 4.89 -1.12
CA PRO A 491 11.88 3.69 -0.29
C PRO A 491 11.45 2.43 -1.07
N ASP A 492 10.69 2.59 -2.15
CA ASP A 492 10.24 1.50 -3.02
C ASP A 492 11.38 0.84 -3.81
N TYR A 493 12.54 1.50 -3.91
CA TYR A 493 13.71 0.91 -4.58
C TYR A 493 14.36 -0.21 -3.76
N GLN A 494 14.16 -0.21 -2.43
CA GLN A 494 14.78 -1.16 -1.50
C GLN A 494 16.28 -1.31 -1.77
N ILE A 495 16.99 -0.18 -1.85
CA ILE A 495 18.32 -0.10 -2.45
C ILE A 495 19.35 -0.99 -1.74
N TYR A 496 19.25 -1.12 -0.41
CA TYR A 496 20.14 -1.99 0.37
C TYR A 496 19.99 -3.46 -0.05
N ASP A 497 18.76 -3.98 -0.05
CA ASP A 497 18.49 -5.36 -0.47
C ASP A 497 18.93 -5.57 -1.91
N ARG A 498 18.68 -4.58 -2.78
CA ARG A 498 19.09 -4.63 -4.18
C ARG A 498 20.62 -4.70 -4.34
N PHE A 499 21.39 -3.95 -3.57
CA PHE A 499 22.86 -4.09 -3.55
C PHE A 499 23.29 -5.46 -3.09
N VAL A 500 22.68 -6.03 -2.04
CA VAL A 500 22.97 -7.41 -1.59
C VAL A 500 22.73 -8.41 -2.72
N HIS A 501 21.63 -8.29 -3.45
CA HIS A 501 21.33 -9.14 -4.60
C HIS A 501 22.32 -8.93 -5.76
N MET A 502 22.70 -7.70 -6.06
CA MET A 502 23.70 -7.38 -7.10
C MET A 502 25.06 -8.02 -6.75
N TYR A 503 25.57 -7.84 -5.53
CA TYR A 503 26.83 -8.46 -5.11
C TYR A 503 26.75 -9.98 -5.14
N HIS A 504 25.66 -10.58 -4.64
CA HIS A 504 25.45 -12.03 -4.71
C HIS A 504 25.52 -12.54 -6.15
N ASN A 505 24.77 -11.91 -7.06
CA ASN A 505 24.74 -12.31 -8.47
C ASN A 505 26.10 -12.14 -9.16
N CYS A 506 26.79 -11.02 -8.93
CA CYS A 506 28.11 -10.75 -9.50
C CYS A 506 29.16 -11.75 -8.98
N VAL A 507 29.20 -12.02 -7.67
CA VAL A 507 30.12 -13.01 -7.09
C VAL A 507 29.81 -14.41 -7.61
N CYS A 508 28.53 -14.82 -7.65
CA CYS A 508 28.15 -16.12 -8.19
C CYS A 508 28.53 -16.25 -9.67
N LYS A 509 28.31 -15.20 -10.47
CA LYS A 509 28.71 -15.19 -11.88
C LYS A 509 30.23 -15.35 -12.01
N ARG A 510 31.01 -14.59 -11.25
CA ARG A 510 32.48 -14.67 -11.28
C ARG A 510 33.01 -16.02 -10.83
N LEU A 511 32.45 -16.59 -9.76
CA LEU A 511 32.80 -17.93 -9.29
C LEU A 511 32.47 -19.01 -10.33
N ARG A 512 31.36 -18.87 -11.07
CA ARG A 512 31.05 -19.79 -12.18
C ARG A 512 32.04 -19.66 -13.33
N GLU A 513 32.50 -18.44 -13.65
CA GLU A 513 33.55 -18.23 -14.65
C GLU A 513 34.86 -18.93 -14.23
N ILE A 514 35.28 -18.75 -12.98
CA ILE A 514 36.48 -19.41 -12.44
C ILE A 514 36.31 -20.93 -12.41
N ALA A 515 35.15 -21.43 -11.99
CA ALA A 515 34.87 -22.87 -11.94
C ALA A 515 34.75 -23.53 -13.33
N ALA A 516 34.51 -22.75 -14.39
CA ALA A 516 34.55 -23.24 -15.76
C ALA A 516 35.99 -23.48 -16.26
N GLU A 517 36.98 -22.87 -15.62
CA GLU A 517 38.40 -23.14 -15.86
C GLU A 517 38.84 -24.40 -15.09
N GLN A 518 39.91 -25.07 -15.54
CA GLN A 518 40.44 -26.24 -14.82
C GLN A 518 41.00 -25.80 -13.46
N MET A 519 40.29 -26.12 -12.38
CA MET A 519 40.72 -25.84 -11.01
C MET A 519 41.65 -26.92 -10.46
N GLU A 520 42.67 -26.49 -9.72
CA GLU A 520 43.58 -27.39 -9.00
C GLU A 520 42.95 -27.86 -7.68
N LYS A 521 43.43 -28.99 -7.13
CA LYS A 521 42.93 -29.52 -5.84
C LYS A 521 43.10 -28.54 -4.68
N SER A 522 44.13 -27.69 -4.71
CA SER A 522 44.37 -26.66 -3.70
C SER A 522 43.43 -25.46 -3.81
N GLU A 523 42.73 -25.30 -4.94
CA GLU A 523 41.75 -24.23 -5.17
C GLU A 523 40.32 -24.71 -4.86
N LEU A 524 40.10 -26.02 -4.83
CA LEU A 524 38.82 -26.65 -4.46
C LEU A 524 38.58 -26.74 -2.95
N VAL A 525 39.65 -26.75 -2.17
CA VAL A 525 39.65 -26.79 -0.69
C VAL A 525 39.69 -25.37 -0.16
#